data_AF-A0A3L6GA07-F1
#
_entry.id   AF-A0A3L6GA07-F1
#
_cell.length_a   1.000
_cell.length_b   1.000
_cell.length_c   1.000
_cell.angle_alpha   90.00
_cell.angle_beta   90.00
_cell.angle_gamma   90.00
#
_symmetry.space_group_name_H-M   'P 1'
#
loop_
_entity.id
_entity.type
_entity.pdbx_description
1 polymer ?
#
loop_
_entity_poly.entity_id
_entity_poly.type
_entity_poly.pdbx_seq_one_letter_code
_entity_poly.pdbx_strand_id
1 'polypeptide(L)'
;MAHSLAASFSPAAARRQVTNVIPSWTSVSFQSHRMTSVSIRSRQRSLGFKICCSAKKETVDKVCSIVKEQLALPDGTAITAESKFAELGADSLDTVEIVMGLEEAFNITVDETSAQDIATVQDAADLIEKLMLEAPPKESEWLRETLRKWLDDEYCPEPANVDISSTAARSYRESLIARQSDLGEILLRMVGDLDKLSYRESFHGPFSAANAAVRLIAQRMEESLPDE
;
A
#
# COMPACT_ATOMS: atom_id res chain seq x y z
N MET A 1 -4.83 21.64 84.07
CA MET A 1 -5.54 22.93 84.26
C MET A 1 -4.62 24.04 83.78
N ALA A 2 -5.06 24.79 82.75
CA ALA A 2 -4.80 26.23 82.41
C ALA A 2 -3.35 26.78 82.42
N HIS A 3 -2.84 27.74 81.62
CA HIS A 3 -3.31 28.82 80.71
C HIS A 3 -2.17 29.05 79.67
N SER A 4 -2.39 29.26 78.36
CA SER A 4 -2.72 30.48 77.58
C SER A 4 -1.70 31.66 77.58
N LEU A 5 -1.25 32.05 76.37
CA LEU A 5 -1.08 33.40 75.75
C LEU A 5 0.06 33.40 74.69
N ALA A 6 -0.22 33.44 73.37
CA ALA A 6 -0.24 34.61 72.43
C ALA A 6 1.15 35.25 72.19
N ALA A 7 1.64 35.63 70.99
CA ALA A 7 0.99 36.19 69.79
C ALA A 7 1.86 36.05 68.51
N SER A 8 1.22 35.83 67.34
CA SER A 8 1.14 36.68 66.12
C SER A 8 2.39 36.87 65.24
N PHE A 9 2.30 36.47 63.96
CA PHE A 9 2.34 37.39 62.79
C PHE A 9 2.06 36.61 61.48
N SER A 10 1.14 37.14 60.67
CA SER A 10 0.83 36.79 59.26
C SER A 10 1.69 37.69 58.33
N PRO A 11 1.89 37.42 57.01
CA PRO A 11 0.77 37.30 56.05
C PRO A 11 0.97 36.49 54.74
N ALA A 12 -0.20 36.24 54.13
CA ALA A 12 -0.62 36.34 52.73
C ALA A 12 0.11 35.62 51.57
N ALA A 13 -0.69 34.77 50.93
CA ALA A 13 -0.48 34.16 49.62
C ALA A 13 -0.49 35.17 48.46
N ALA A 14 0.29 34.89 47.40
CA ALA A 14 0.14 35.53 46.10
C ALA A 14 0.30 34.53 44.95
N ARG A 15 -0.74 34.53 44.12
CA ARG A 15 -1.02 33.75 42.92
C ARG A 15 -0.09 34.19 41.78
N ARG A 16 0.62 33.26 41.13
CA ARG A 16 1.39 33.52 39.90
C ARG A 16 0.46 33.51 38.69
N GLN A 17 0.26 34.67 38.06
CA GLN A 17 -0.24 34.80 36.69
C GLN A 17 0.95 35.07 35.77
N VAL A 18 1.03 34.31 34.67
CA VAL A 18 2.02 34.50 33.60
C VAL A 18 1.47 35.59 32.67
N THR A 19 2.18 36.71 32.57
CA THR A 19 1.88 37.77 31.60
C THR A 19 2.65 37.53 30.31
N ASN A 20 1.95 37.57 29.18
CA ASN A 20 2.53 37.61 27.84
C ASN A 20 3.25 38.95 27.63
N VAL A 21 4.52 38.90 27.21
CA VAL A 21 5.27 40.05 26.73
C VAL A 21 5.42 39.92 25.22
N ILE A 22 4.82 40.83 24.47
CA ILE A 22 4.96 40.97 23.02
C ILE A 22 6.16 41.89 22.75
N PRO A 23 7.17 41.50 21.95
CA PRO A 23 8.20 42.43 21.52
C PRO A 23 7.72 43.25 20.32
N SER A 24 7.86 44.57 20.46
CA SER A 24 7.72 45.60 19.43
C SER A 24 8.63 45.34 18.24
N TRP A 25 8.06 45.29 17.03
CA TRP A 25 8.81 45.27 15.77
C TRP A 25 8.97 46.69 15.24
N THR A 26 10.22 47.11 15.10
CA THR A 26 10.60 48.35 14.42
C THR A 26 10.53 48.15 12.91
N SER A 27 9.86 49.10 12.25
CA SER A 27 9.66 49.14 10.80
C SER A 27 10.96 49.57 10.10
N VAL A 28 11.39 48.79 9.10
CA VAL A 28 12.43 49.19 8.15
C VAL A 28 11.82 49.20 6.76
N SER A 29 11.69 50.39 6.19
CA SER A 29 11.24 50.62 4.82
C SER A 29 12.37 50.32 3.83
N PHE A 30 12.19 49.31 2.99
CA PHE A 30 13.07 49.08 1.85
C PHE A 30 12.42 49.57 0.56
N GLN A 31 13.13 50.45 -0.12
CA GLN A 31 12.69 51.16 -1.32
C GLN A 31 12.76 50.23 -2.54
N SER A 32 11.65 50.21 -3.28
CA SER A 32 11.42 49.36 -4.44
C SER A 32 12.38 49.70 -5.59
N HIS A 33 13.21 48.73 -5.99
CA HIS A 33 13.82 48.72 -7.31
C HIS A 33 13.02 47.82 -8.25
N ARG A 34 12.42 48.51 -9.23
CA ARG A 34 11.74 47.98 -10.42
C ARG A 34 12.62 46.95 -11.13
N MET A 35 12.23 45.68 -11.06
CA MET A 35 12.69 44.64 -11.99
C MET A 35 11.67 44.54 -13.13
N THR A 36 12.14 44.74 -14.35
CA THR A 36 11.38 44.52 -15.58
C THR A 36 11.04 43.04 -15.71
N SER A 37 9.75 42.72 -15.83
CA SER A 37 9.24 41.37 -15.98
C SER A 37 9.68 40.76 -17.31
N VAL A 38 10.58 39.78 -17.26
CA VAL A 38 10.83 38.88 -18.39
C VAL A 38 9.68 37.88 -18.43
N SER A 39 8.80 38.01 -19.41
CA SER A 39 7.74 37.02 -19.67
C SER A 39 8.35 35.79 -20.34
N ILE A 40 8.93 34.88 -19.55
CA ILE A 40 9.21 33.52 -20.02
C ILE A 40 7.86 32.84 -20.15
N ARG A 41 7.32 32.81 -21.37
CA ARG A 41 6.15 32.01 -21.70
C ARG A 41 6.60 30.54 -21.69
N SER A 42 6.60 29.95 -20.51
CA SER A 42 6.74 28.50 -20.32
C SER A 42 5.61 27.83 -21.09
N ARG A 43 5.90 27.36 -22.30
CA ARG A 43 5.08 26.34 -22.94
C ARG A 43 5.29 25.09 -22.11
N GLN A 44 4.33 24.83 -21.24
CA GLN A 44 4.16 23.56 -20.56
C GLN A 44 3.90 22.50 -21.64
N ARG A 45 4.98 21.98 -22.24
CA ARG A 45 4.92 20.70 -22.93
C ARG A 45 4.91 19.68 -21.81
N SER A 46 3.76 19.07 -21.60
CA SER A 46 3.64 17.82 -20.88
C SER A 46 4.54 16.79 -21.59
N LEU A 47 5.81 16.74 -21.21
CA LEU A 47 6.59 15.53 -21.36
C LEU A 47 6.03 14.58 -20.31
N GLY A 48 4.91 13.94 -20.66
CA GLY A 48 4.50 12.71 -20.01
C GLY A 48 5.65 11.75 -20.24
N PHE A 49 6.50 11.63 -19.23
CA PHE A 49 7.48 10.57 -19.16
C PHE A 49 6.68 9.29 -18.99
N LYS A 50 6.16 8.75 -20.11
CA LYS A 50 5.68 7.38 -20.15
C LYS A 50 6.93 6.54 -19.92
N ILE A 51 7.09 6.07 -18.69
CA ILE A 51 7.97 4.95 -18.42
C ILE A 51 7.36 3.80 -19.23
N CYS A 52 7.85 3.58 -20.44
CA CYS A 52 7.63 2.34 -21.15
C CYS A 52 8.58 1.31 -20.54
N CYS A 53 8.26 0.88 -19.31
CA CYS A 53 8.78 -0.37 -18.84
C CYS A 53 8.15 -1.43 -19.74
N SER A 54 8.89 -1.84 -20.77
CA SER A 54 8.53 -2.99 -21.58
C SER A 54 8.59 -4.20 -20.67
N ALA A 55 7.50 -4.96 -20.64
CA ALA A 55 7.39 -6.17 -19.86
C ALA A 55 8.59 -7.11 -20.11
N LYS A 56 9.00 -7.82 -19.07
CA LYS A 56 9.99 -8.89 -19.17
C LYS A 56 9.52 -9.90 -20.20
N LYS A 57 10.49 -10.44 -20.93
CA LYS A 57 10.25 -11.45 -21.95
C LYS A 57 9.47 -12.67 -21.42
N GLU A 58 9.79 -13.11 -20.20
CA GLU A 58 9.08 -14.23 -19.55
C GLU A 58 7.59 -13.95 -19.35
N THR A 59 7.22 -12.72 -18.99
CA THR A 59 5.82 -12.30 -18.83
C THR A 59 5.11 -12.37 -20.18
N VAL A 60 5.73 -11.82 -21.23
CA VAL A 60 5.18 -11.85 -22.61
C VAL A 60 5.01 -13.28 -23.09
N ASP A 61 6.01 -14.15 -22.92
CA ASP A 61 5.96 -15.55 -23.34
C ASP A 61 4.82 -16.31 -22.63
N LYS A 62 4.60 -16.02 -21.34
CA LYS A 62 3.50 -16.61 -20.56
C LYS A 62 2.12 -16.08 -21.00
N VAL A 63 1.99 -14.77 -21.27
CA VAL A 63 0.76 -14.18 -21.84
C VAL A 63 0.44 -14.81 -23.19
N CYS A 64 1.42 -14.94 -24.08
CA CYS A 64 1.26 -15.63 -25.37
C CYS A 64 0.74 -17.05 -25.21
N SER A 65 1.24 -17.78 -24.20
CA SER A 65 0.83 -19.16 -23.93
C SER A 65 -0.64 -19.23 -23.50
N ILE A 66 -1.08 -18.34 -22.61
CA ILE A 66 -2.47 -18.25 -22.14
C ILE A 66 -3.40 -17.87 -23.30
N VAL A 67 -3.03 -16.89 -24.13
CA VAL A 67 -3.83 -16.48 -25.29
C VAL A 67 -3.98 -17.63 -26.30
N LYS A 68 -2.95 -18.44 -26.54
CA LYS A 68 -3.05 -19.63 -27.39
C LYS A 68 -4.03 -20.66 -26.85
N GLU A 69 -4.00 -20.87 -25.54
CA GLU A 69 -4.86 -21.82 -24.86
C GLU A 69 -6.33 -21.38 -24.92
N GLN A 70 -6.62 -20.14 -24.56
CA GLN A 70 -8.00 -19.62 -24.55
C GLN A 70 -8.62 -19.55 -25.96
N LEU A 71 -7.84 -19.13 -26.96
CA LEU A 71 -8.32 -19.05 -28.35
C LEU A 71 -8.21 -20.37 -29.13
N ALA A 72 -7.78 -21.47 -28.47
CA ALA A 72 -7.54 -22.77 -29.08
C ALA A 72 -6.72 -22.71 -30.39
N LEU A 73 -5.71 -21.84 -30.45
CA LEU A 73 -4.90 -21.62 -31.64
C LEU A 73 -3.94 -22.80 -31.87
N PRO A 74 -3.71 -23.23 -33.13
CA PRO A 74 -2.79 -24.32 -33.41
C PRO A 74 -1.34 -23.93 -33.04
N ASP A 75 -0.53 -24.91 -32.62
CA ASP A 75 0.83 -24.73 -32.11
C ASP A 75 1.75 -23.91 -33.05
N GLY A 76 1.49 -23.98 -34.36
CA GLY A 76 2.23 -23.26 -35.40
C GLY A 76 1.89 -21.77 -35.53
N THR A 77 0.87 -21.26 -34.82
CA THR A 77 0.49 -19.85 -34.87
C THR A 77 1.55 -18.99 -34.19
N ALA A 78 2.16 -18.09 -34.96
CA ALA A 78 3.12 -17.12 -34.44
C ALA A 78 2.36 -15.99 -33.73
N ILE A 79 2.57 -15.85 -32.43
CA ILE A 79 2.09 -14.72 -31.63
C ILE A 79 3.32 -13.94 -31.19
N THR A 80 3.31 -12.64 -31.44
CA THR A 80 4.34 -11.69 -31.01
C THR A 80 3.75 -10.69 -30.03
N ALA A 81 4.61 -9.92 -29.35
CA ALA A 81 4.18 -8.87 -28.44
C ALA A 81 3.24 -7.84 -29.10
N GLU A 82 3.45 -7.55 -30.38
CA GLU A 82 2.66 -6.60 -31.16
C GLU A 82 1.35 -7.19 -31.71
N SER A 83 1.12 -8.49 -31.52
CA SER A 83 -0.10 -9.15 -31.99
C SER A 83 -1.32 -8.61 -31.25
N LYS A 84 -2.34 -8.20 -32.01
CA LYS A 84 -3.62 -7.74 -31.46
C LYS A 84 -4.57 -8.91 -31.27
N PHE A 85 -5.32 -8.91 -30.19
CA PHE A 85 -6.31 -9.97 -29.92
C PHE A 85 -7.39 -10.06 -31.01
N ALA A 86 -7.87 -8.93 -31.50
CA ALA A 86 -8.82 -8.89 -32.62
C ALA A 86 -8.26 -9.48 -33.93
N GLU A 87 -6.94 -9.38 -34.18
CA GLU A 87 -6.29 -9.97 -35.36
C GLU A 87 -6.10 -11.49 -35.20
N LEU A 88 -6.08 -11.97 -33.95
CA LEU A 88 -6.04 -13.39 -33.60
C LEU A 88 -7.43 -14.03 -33.56
N GLY A 89 -8.49 -13.26 -33.83
CA GLY A 89 -9.87 -13.75 -33.87
C GLY A 89 -10.59 -13.71 -32.53
N ALA A 90 -10.02 -13.07 -31.50
CA ALA A 90 -10.69 -12.89 -30.22
C ALA A 90 -11.89 -11.95 -30.36
N ASP A 91 -13.05 -12.39 -29.88
CA ASP A 91 -14.22 -11.56 -29.70
C ASP A 91 -14.30 -10.96 -28.27
N SER A 92 -15.43 -10.32 -27.95
CA SER A 92 -15.64 -9.70 -26.64
C SER A 92 -15.71 -10.71 -25.49
N LEU A 93 -16.20 -11.93 -25.74
CA LEU A 93 -16.27 -12.99 -24.73
C LEU A 93 -14.88 -13.61 -24.53
N ASP A 94 -14.16 -13.87 -25.63
CA ASP A 94 -12.79 -14.39 -25.58
C ASP A 94 -11.86 -13.45 -24.79
N THR A 95 -12.07 -12.13 -24.93
CA THR A 95 -11.28 -11.14 -24.19
C THR A 95 -11.50 -11.27 -22.67
N VAL A 96 -12.72 -11.55 -22.22
CA VAL A 96 -13.02 -11.79 -20.80
C VAL A 96 -12.34 -13.07 -20.32
N GLU A 97 -12.42 -14.16 -21.08
CA GLU A 97 -11.78 -15.44 -20.73
C GLU A 97 -10.25 -15.32 -20.68
N ILE A 98 -9.65 -14.56 -21.62
CA ILE A 98 -8.22 -14.24 -21.59
C ILE A 98 -7.89 -13.47 -20.31
N VAL A 99 -8.62 -12.41 -19.98
CA VAL A 99 -8.35 -11.61 -18.77
C VAL A 99 -8.46 -12.48 -17.51
N MET A 100 -9.51 -13.31 -17.40
CA MET A 100 -9.66 -14.25 -16.29
C MET A 100 -8.50 -15.24 -16.20
N GLY A 101 -8.06 -15.81 -17.33
CA GLY A 101 -6.90 -16.69 -17.39
C GLY A 101 -5.59 -16.00 -17.00
N LEU A 102 -5.44 -14.72 -17.33
CA LEU A 102 -4.30 -13.90 -16.88
C LEU A 102 -4.35 -13.63 -15.37
N GLU A 103 -5.52 -13.28 -14.83
CA GLU A 103 -5.72 -13.08 -13.40
C GLU A 103 -5.34 -14.32 -12.59
N GLU A 104 -5.84 -15.49 -13.01
CA GLU A 104 -5.52 -16.77 -12.37
C GLU A 104 -4.03 -17.10 -12.50
N ALA A 105 -3.46 -17.02 -13.70
CA ALA A 105 -2.09 -17.45 -13.95
C ALA A 105 -1.03 -16.58 -13.25
N PHE A 106 -1.34 -15.31 -12.99
CA PHE A 106 -0.44 -14.37 -12.32
C PHE A 106 -0.85 -14.05 -10.88
N ASN A 107 -2.00 -14.57 -10.42
CA ASN A 107 -2.61 -14.31 -9.13
C ASN A 107 -2.76 -12.80 -8.87
N ILE A 108 -3.33 -12.10 -9.84
CA ILE A 108 -3.58 -10.66 -9.83
C ILE A 108 -5.07 -10.39 -10.01
N THR A 109 -5.48 -9.15 -9.75
CA THR A 109 -6.83 -8.66 -10.07
C THR A 109 -6.70 -7.51 -11.04
N VAL A 110 -7.39 -7.61 -12.17
CA VAL A 110 -7.45 -6.63 -13.24
C VAL A 110 -8.81 -5.94 -13.16
N ASP A 111 -8.82 -4.61 -13.04
CA ASP A 111 -10.08 -3.89 -13.10
C ASP A 111 -10.64 -3.84 -14.53
N GLU A 112 -11.97 -3.85 -14.64
CA GLU A 112 -12.68 -3.82 -15.93
C GLU A 112 -12.22 -2.67 -16.85
N THR A 113 -11.88 -1.51 -16.28
CA THR A 113 -11.44 -0.36 -17.09
C THR A 113 -10.06 -0.61 -17.70
N SER A 114 -9.12 -1.12 -16.90
CA SER A 114 -7.80 -1.53 -17.38
C SER A 114 -7.88 -2.70 -18.36
N ALA A 115 -8.82 -3.63 -18.18
CA ALA A 115 -9.05 -4.75 -19.09
C ALA A 115 -9.51 -4.29 -20.49
N GLN A 116 -10.40 -3.30 -20.56
CA GLN A 116 -10.89 -2.73 -21.82
C GLN A 116 -9.80 -2.01 -22.63
N ASP A 117 -8.76 -1.50 -21.97
CA ASP A 117 -7.64 -0.83 -22.62
C ASP A 117 -6.62 -1.81 -23.23
N ILE A 118 -6.75 -3.13 -22.98
CA ILE A 118 -5.83 -4.15 -23.49
C ILE A 118 -6.16 -4.50 -24.94
N ALA A 119 -5.32 -4.05 -25.88
CA ALA A 119 -5.49 -4.36 -27.31
C ALA A 119 -4.47 -5.39 -27.84
N THR A 120 -3.27 -5.41 -27.28
CA THR A 120 -2.15 -6.26 -27.71
C THR A 120 -1.63 -7.15 -26.58
N VAL A 121 -0.88 -8.19 -26.95
CA VAL A 121 -0.12 -9.03 -26.02
C VAL A 121 0.83 -8.19 -25.15
N GLN A 122 1.49 -7.19 -25.75
CA GLN A 122 2.39 -6.29 -25.02
C GLN A 122 1.62 -5.47 -23.98
N ASP A 123 0.44 -4.94 -24.32
CA ASP A 123 -0.38 -4.16 -23.39
C ASP A 123 -0.78 -5.01 -22.18
N ALA A 124 -1.17 -6.28 -22.43
CA ALA A 124 -1.50 -7.22 -21.37
C ALA A 124 -0.30 -7.50 -20.47
N ALA A 125 0.87 -7.78 -21.06
CA ALA A 125 2.09 -8.05 -20.32
C ALA A 125 2.53 -6.83 -19.49
N ASP A 126 2.48 -5.62 -20.05
CA ASP A 126 2.84 -4.38 -19.34
C ASP A 126 1.89 -4.11 -18.17
N LEU A 127 0.58 -4.37 -18.36
CA LEU A 127 -0.40 -4.25 -17.29
C LEU A 127 -0.13 -5.23 -16.15
N ILE A 128 0.14 -6.50 -16.49
CA ILE A 128 0.48 -7.53 -15.51
C ILE A 128 1.69 -7.11 -14.69
N GLU A 129 2.77 -6.66 -15.33
CA GLU A 129 3.97 -6.23 -14.61
C GLU A 129 3.72 -5.03 -13.70
N LYS A 130 2.91 -4.07 -14.17
CA LYS A 130 2.50 -2.94 -13.36
C LYS A 130 1.76 -3.40 -12.10
N LEU A 131 0.75 -4.26 -12.25
CA LEU A 131 -0.03 -4.78 -11.12
C LEU A 131 0.83 -5.60 -10.15
N MET A 132 1.76 -6.41 -10.69
CA MET A 132 2.72 -7.18 -9.89
C MET A 132 3.67 -6.29 -9.07
N LEU A 133 3.94 -5.06 -9.49
CA LEU A 133 4.77 -4.09 -8.77
C LEU A 133 3.97 -3.23 -7.79
N GLU A 134 2.72 -2.89 -8.12
CA GLU A 134 1.85 -2.01 -7.33
C GLU A 134 1.10 -2.74 -6.21
N ALA A 135 0.75 -4.02 -6.38
CA ALA A 135 -0.03 -4.76 -5.39
C ALA A 135 0.71 -4.99 -4.06
N PRO A 136 1.99 -5.47 -4.02
CA PRO A 136 2.66 -5.73 -2.75
C PRO A 136 2.75 -4.52 -1.79
N PRO A 137 3.13 -3.30 -2.19
CA PRO A 137 3.09 -2.14 -1.30
C PRO A 137 1.68 -1.85 -0.79
N LYS A 138 0.69 -1.84 -1.68
CA LYS A 138 -0.70 -1.52 -1.34
C LYS A 138 -1.28 -2.49 -0.31
N GLU A 139 -1.13 -3.79 -0.55
CA GLU A 139 -1.63 -4.84 0.33
C GLU A 139 -0.90 -4.86 1.68
N SER A 140 0.40 -4.58 1.69
CA SER A 140 1.17 -4.48 2.94
C SER A 140 0.75 -3.28 3.79
N GLU A 141 0.52 -2.11 3.19
CA GLU A 141 0.08 -0.91 3.89
C GLU A 141 -1.34 -1.09 4.45
N TRP A 142 -2.24 -1.69 3.67
CA TRP A 142 -3.56 -2.08 4.16
C TRP A 142 -3.45 -2.97 5.41
N LEU A 143 -2.66 -4.05 5.36
CA LEU A 143 -2.51 -4.95 6.49
C LEU A 143 -1.95 -4.23 7.72
N ARG A 144 -0.98 -3.32 7.52
CA ARG A 144 -0.39 -2.51 8.59
C ARG A 144 -1.44 -1.71 9.35
N GLU A 145 -2.33 -1.04 8.62
CA GLU A 145 -3.36 -0.18 9.18
C GLU A 145 -4.48 -0.99 9.83
N THR A 146 -4.97 -2.01 9.13
CA THR A 146 -6.08 -2.84 9.59
C THR A 146 -5.69 -3.67 10.81
N LEU A 147 -4.51 -4.31 10.80
CA LEU A 147 -4.04 -5.09 11.94
C LEU A 147 -3.81 -4.21 13.17
N ARG A 148 -3.20 -3.03 12.99
CA ARG A 148 -3.00 -2.09 14.11
C ARG A 148 -4.34 -1.71 14.73
N LYS A 149 -5.31 -1.32 13.91
CA LYS A 149 -6.64 -0.95 14.39
C LYS A 149 -7.29 -2.11 15.14
N TRP A 150 -7.20 -3.32 14.60
CA TRP A 150 -7.73 -4.52 15.25
C TRP A 150 -7.09 -4.78 16.61
N LEU A 151 -5.76 -4.63 16.73
CA LEU A 151 -5.03 -4.78 18.00
C LEU A 151 -5.45 -3.71 19.03
N ASP A 152 -5.61 -2.47 18.58
CA ASP A 152 -6.04 -1.35 19.40
C ASP A 152 -7.48 -1.56 19.93
N ASP A 153 -8.37 -2.13 19.11
CA ASP A 153 -9.77 -2.41 19.44
C ASP A 153 -9.93 -3.64 20.36
N GLU A 154 -9.17 -4.72 20.14
CA GLU A 154 -9.29 -5.99 20.90
C GLU A 154 -8.59 -5.94 22.26
N TYR A 155 -7.41 -5.33 22.35
CA TYR A 155 -6.60 -5.31 23.57
C TYR A 155 -6.64 -3.93 24.22
N CYS A 156 -5.97 -2.96 23.57
CA CYS A 156 -5.97 -1.52 23.82
C CYS A 156 -4.86 -0.87 22.97
N PRO A 157 -4.87 0.47 22.80
CA PRO A 157 -3.80 1.15 22.09
C PRO A 157 -2.45 1.11 22.82
N GLU A 158 -1.45 0.50 22.18
CA GLU A 158 -0.07 0.40 22.70
C GLU A 158 0.96 0.79 21.64
N PRO A 159 2.13 1.33 22.03
CA PRO A 159 3.25 1.55 21.11
C PRO A 159 3.68 0.27 20.37
N ALA A 160 3.62 -0.89 21.05
CA ALA A 160 3.96 -2.18 20.48
C ALA A 160 3.09 -2.56 19.27
N ASN A 161 1.82 -2.14 19.23
CA ASN A 161 0.91 -2.43 18.12
C ASN A 161 1.41 -1.84 16.79
N VAL A 162 2.13 -0.72 16.84
CA VAL A 162 2.74 -0.09 15.65
C VAL A 162 3.88 -0.95 15.11
N ASP A 163 4.73 -1.47 16.00
CA ASP A 163 5.87 -2.32 15.61
C ASP A 163 5.42 -3.68 15.10
N ILE A 164 4.40 -4.26 15.75
CA ILE A 164 3.76 -5.51 15.36
C ILE A 164 3.15 -5.36 13.97
N SER A 165 2.31 -4.34 13.75
CA SER A 165 1.63 -4.20 12.46
C SER A 165 2.59 -3.85 11.32
N SER A 166 3.60 -3.02 11.59
CA SER A 166 4.68 -2.72 10.64
C SER A 166 5.48 -3.98 10.26
N THR A 167 5.73 -4.85 11.24
CA THR A 167 6.47 -6.09 11.02
C THR A 167 5.66 -7.13 10.27
N ALA A 168 4.39 -7.32 10.62
CA ALA A 168 3.47 -8.18 9.90
C ALA A 168 3.29 -7.74 8.45
N ALA A 169 3.09 -6.43 8.21
CA ALA A 169 2.99 -5.84 6.88
C ALA A 169 4.23 -6.11 6.01
N ARG A 170 5.42 -5.92 6.58
CA ARG A 170 6.69 -6.19 5.89
C ARG A 170 6.82 -7.67 5.54
N SER A 171 6.54 -8.54 6.50
CA SER A 171 6.60 -10.00 6.29
C SER A 171 5.62 -10.43 5.18
N TYR A 172 4.41 -9.88 5.18
CA TYR A 172 3.42 -10.14 4.14
C TYR A 172 3.85 -9.61 2.77
N ARG A 173 4.41 -8.39 2.70
CA ARG A 173 4.98 -7.82 1.46
C ARG A 173 6.03 -8.75 0.86
N GLU A 174 6.95 -9.26 1.69
CA GLU A 174 7.99 -10.19 1.26
C GLU A 174 7.41 -11.52 0.77
N SER A 175 6.32 -12.00 1.37
CA SER A 175 5.57 -13.16 0.88
C SER A 175 4.95 -12.92 -0.49
N LEU A 176 4.32 -11.77 -0.72
CA LEU A 176 3.76 -11.39 -2.02
C LEU A 176 4.82 -11.27 -3.10
N ILE A 177 5.97 -10.67 -2.80
CA ILE A 177 7.11 -10.58 -3.72
C ILE A 177 7.66 -11.98 -4.05
N ALA A 178 7.69 -12.87 -3.06
CA ALA A 178 8.08 -14.26 -3.23
C ALA A 178 6.99 -15.15 -3.89
N ARG A 179 5.85 -14.56 -4.31
CA ARG A 179 4.70 -15.29 -4.89
C ARG A 179 4.17 -16.39 -3.96
N GLN A 180 4.25 -16.17 -2.66
CA GLN A 180 3.68 -17.09 -1.68
C GLN A 180 2.23 -16.70 -1.40
N SER A 181 1.30 -17.62 -1.68
CA SER A 181 -0.14 -17.48 -1.40
C SER A 181 -0.61 -18.45 -0.31
N ASP A 182 0.19 -19.43 0.10
CA ASP A 182 -0.16 -20.34 1.19
C ASP A 182 -0.18 -19.60 2.53
N LEU A 183 -1.37 -19.54 3.15
CA LEU A 183 -1.58 -18.84 4.42
C LEU A 183 -0.79 -19.45 5.58
N GLY A 184 -0.51 -20.75 5.55
CA GLY A 184 0.30 -21.43 6.56
C GLY A 184 1.77 -21.01 6.49
N GLU A 185 2.33 -20.94 5.29
CA GLU A 185 3.69 -20.45 5.05
C GLU A 185 3.82 -18.94 5.36
N ILE A 186 2.81 -18.14 4.99
CA ILE A 186 2.74 -16.73 5.38
C ILE A 186 2.71 -16.59 6.91
N LEU A 187 1.89 -17.39 7.59
CA LEU A 187 1.80 -17.41 9.05
C LEU A 187 3.15 -17.73 9.69
N LEU A 188 3.79 -18.83 9.27
CA LEU A 188 5.05 -19.29 9.84
C LEU A 188 6.17 -18.26 9.67
N ARG A 189 6.27 -17.64 8.49
CA ARG A 189 7.21 -16.54 8.25
C ARG A 189 6.92 -15.35 9.16
N MET A 190 5.66 -14.94 9.23
CA MET A 190 5.25 -13.79 10.02
C MET A 190 5.48 -13.99 11.52
N VAL A 191 5.21 -15.18 12.05
CA VAL A 191 5.53 -15.54 13.43
C VAL A 191 7.04 -15.41 13.67
N GLY A 192 7.88 -15.91 12.77
CA GLY A 192 9.34 -15.80 12.89
C GLY A 192 9.86 -14.36 12.87
N ASP A 193 9.20 -13.45 12.16
CA ASP A 193 9.53 -12.03 12.17
C ASP A 193 9.03 -11.31 13.42
N LEU A 194 7.82 -11.65 13.89
CA LEU A 194 7.23 -11.08 15.09
C LEU A 194 7.93 -11.54 16.36
N ASP A 195 8.47 -12.77 16.41
CA ASP A 195 9.23 -13.30 17.56
C ASP A 195 10.49 -12.47 17.88
N LYS A 196 10.96 -11.66 16.93
CA LYS A 196 12.10 -10.75 17.11
C LYS A 196 11.73 -9.49 17.91
N LEU A 197 10.44 -9.23 18.15
CA LEU A 197 9.95 -8.06 18.88
C LEU A 197 9.91 -8.31 20.41
N SER A 198 9.97 -7.23 21.19
CA SER A 198 9.84 -7.30 22.65
C SER A 198 8.40 -7.11 23.09
N TYR A 199 7.80 -8.15 23.69
CA TYR A 199 6.42 -8.15 24.20
C TYR A 199 6.30 -7.92 25.72
N ARG A 200 7.38 -7.47 26.39
CA ARG A 200 7.47 -7.43 27.86
C ARG A 200 6.34 -6.68 28.57
N GLU A 201 5.68 -5.75 27.90
CA GLU A 201 4.59 -4.94 28.45
C GLU A 201 3.28 -5.10 27.68
N SER A 202 3.21 -6.04 26.72
CA SER A 202 2.04 -6.23 25.85
C SER A 202 1.12 -7.32 26.34
N PHE A 203 -0.20 -7.13 26.16
CA PHE A 203 -1.23 -8.11 26.55
C PHE A 203 -1.28 -9.37 25.67
N HIS A 204 -0.57 -9.39 24.57
CA HIS A 204 -0.63 -10.45 23.56
C HIS A 204 0.78 -10.77 23.02
N GLY A 205 0.90 -11.93 22.36
CA GLY A 205 2.17 -12.43 21.84
C GLY A 205 2.25 -12.48 20.32
N PRO A 206 3.41 -12.90 19.77
CA PRO A 206 3.65 -12.94 18.33
C PRO A 206 2.69 -13.87 17.59
N PHE A 207 2.34 -15.01 18.19
CA PHE A 207 1.41 -15.97 17.60
C PHE A 207 -0.03 -15.41 17.49
N SER A 208 -0.49 -14.69 18.51
CA SER A 208 -1.83 -14.07 18.50
C SER A 208 -1.92 -13.00 17.41
N ALA A 209 -0.90 -12.14 17.30
CA ALA A 209 -0.84 -11.11 16.27
C ALA A 209 -0.76 -11.70 14.86
N ALA A 210 0.07 -12.74 14.65
CA ALA A 210 0.21 -13.39 13.35
C ALA A 210 -1.09 -14.06 12.90
N ASN A 211 -1.78 -14.75 13.80
CA ASN A 211 -3.09 -15.35 13.50
C ASN A 211 -4.14 -14.30 13.15
N ALA A 212 -4.17 -13.17 13.87
CA ALA A 212 -5.05 -12.06 13.55
C ALA A 212 -4.77 -11.50 12.15
N ALA A 213 -3.48 -11.29 11.83
CA ALA A 213 -3.07 -10.83 10.51
C ALA A 213 -3.51 -11.78 9.40
N VAL A 214 -3.29 -13.09 9.56
CA VAL A 214 -3.67 -14.10 8.57
C VAL A 214 -5.19 -14.22 8.41
N ARG A 215 -5.95 -14.06 9.49
CA ARG A 215 -7.42 -13.99 9.40
C ARG A 215 -7.89 -12.78 8.59
N LEU A 216 -7.28 -11.62 8.80
CA LEU A 216 -7.56 -10.42 8.01
C LEU A 216 -7.23 -10.65 6.54
N ILE A 217 -6.05 -11.21 6.25
CA ILE A 217 -5.64 -11.55 4.87
C ILE A 217 -6.65 -12.51 4.23
N ALA A 218 -7.05 -13.57 4.93
CA ALA A 218 -8.01 -14.55 4.43
C ALA A 218 -9.36 -13.88 4.07
N GLN A 219 -9.89 -13.04 4.95
CA GLN A 219 -11.12 -12.27 4.69
C GLN A 219 -10.97 -11.37 3.46
N ARG A 220 -9.82 -10.70 3.32
CA ARG A 220 -9.54 -9.79 2.21
C ARG A 220 -9.44 -10.52 0.87
N MET A 221 -8.89 -11.74 0.87
CA MET A 221 -8.83 -12.60 -0.32
C MET A 221 -10.22 -13.09 -0.72
N GLU A 222 -11.08 -13.42 0.25
CA GLU A 222 -12.47 -13.83 0.00
C GLU A 222 -13.30 -12.68 -0.60
N GLU A 223 -13.14 -11.45 -0.10
CA GLU A 223 -13.79 -10.25 -0.66
C GLU A 223 -13.36 -9.90 -2.11
N SER A 224 -12.26 -10.48 -2.59
CA SER A 224 -11.76 -10.24 -3.95
C SER A 224 -12.24 -11.26 -4.99
N LEU A 225 -12.96 -12.31 -4.56
CA LEU A 225 -13.59 -13.27 -5.47
C LEU A 225 -14.98 -12.75 -5.87
N PRO A 226 -15.32 -12.67 -7.17
CA PRO A 226 -16.69 -12.34 -7.58
C PRO A 226 -17.66 -13.45 -7.13
N ASP A 227 -18.82 -13.06 -6.58
CA ASP A 227 -19.92 -13.99 -6.32
C ASP A 227 -20.34 -14.67 -7.65
N GLU A 228 -20.28 -16.01 -7.71
CA GLU A 228 -20.70 -16.84 -8.87
C GLU A 228 -22.11 -16.53 -9.38
#